data_AF-Q6YGS2-F1
#
_entry.id   AF-Q6YGS2-F1
#
_cell.length_a   1.000
_cell.length_b   1.000
_cell.length_c   1.000
_cell.angle_alpha   90.00
_cell.angle_beta   90.00
_cell.angle_gamma   90.00
#
_symmetry.space_group_name_H-M   'P 1'
#
loop_
_entity.id
_entity.type
_entity.pdbx_description
1 polymer ?
#
loop_
_entity_poly.entity_id
_entity_poly.type
_entity_poly.pdbx_seq_one_letter_code
_entity_poly.pdbx_strand_id
1 'polypeptide(L)' 'SRPLTEQISPFHRCMSGTNQKNPRCIALAGTPGKNACCTIYENRSSTCREFAMSGENGEVNEACNRARAKYGLTPL' A
#
# COMPACT_ATOMS: atom_id res chain seq x y z
N SER A 1 -8.97 -15.43 -12.93
CA SER A 1 -8.16 -14.63 -11.99
C SER A 1 -8.97 -13.44 -11.51
N ARG A 2 -8.85 -13.03 -10.23
CA ARG A 2 -9.51 -11.80 -9.73
C ARG A 2 -8.78 -10.57 -10.33
N PRO A 3 -9.49 -9.51 -10.77
CA PRO A 3 -8.85 -8.31 -11.30
C PRO A 3 -8.00 -7.60 -10.22
N LEU A 4 -6.97 -6.87 -10.66
CA LEU A 4 -6.10 -6.08 -9.77
C LEU A 4 -6.76 -4.80 -9.26
N THR A 5 -7.76 -4.30 -9.98
CA THR A 5 -8.50 -3.08 -9.63
C THR A 5 -9.99 -3.34 -9.57
N GLU A 6 -10.69 -2.56 -8.74
CA GLU A 6 -12.15 -2.53 -8.65
C GLU A 6 -12.67 -1.11 -8.89
N GLN A 7 -13.84 -1.02 -9.52
CA GLN A 7 -14.48 0.25 -9.84
C GLN A 7 -15.19 0.79 -8.60
N ILE A 8 -14.91 2.04 -8.24
CA ILE A 8 -15.58 2.74 -7.14
C ILE A 8 -16.67 3.66 -7.69
N SER A 9 -16.42 4.29 -8.83
CA SER A 9 -17.37 5.15 -9.53
C SER A 9 -17.12 5.10 -11.05
N PRO A 10 -17.95 5.76 -11.90
CA PRO A 10 -17.72 5.77 -13.34
C PRO A 10 -16.32 6.22 -13.76
N PHE A 11 -15.69 7.09 -12.97
CA PHE A 11 -14.39 7.70 -13.29
C PHE A 11 -13.25 7.31 -12.33
N HIS A 12 -13.52 6.49 -11.31
CA HIS A 12 -12.52 6.12 -10.31
C HIS A 12 -12.42 4.61 -10.08
N ARG A 13 -11.19 4.16 -9.92
CA ARG A 13 -10.84 2.78 -9.54
C ARG A 13 -9.87 2.80 -8.37
N CYS A 14 -9.84 1.71 -7.61
CA CYS A 14 -8.79 1.45 -6.64
C CYS A 14 -8.20 0.06 -6.83
N MET A 15 -7.10 -0.22 -6.13
CA MET A 15 -6.56 -1.57 -6.05
C MET A 15 -7.55 -2.47 -5.30
N SER A 16 -7.86 -3.63 -5.87
CA SER A 16 -8.81 -4.56 -5.25
C SER A 16 -8.37 -4.95 -3.84
N GLY A 17 -9.32 -4.94 -2.91
CA GLY A 17 -9.09 -5.21 -1.49
C GLY A 17 -8.71 -3.97 -0.65
N THR A 18 -8.63 -2.79 -1.26
CA THR A 18 -8.38 -1.53 -0.54
C THR A 18 -9.64 -0.73 -0.23
N ASN A 19 -10.77 -0.99 -0.90
CA ASN A 19 -12.05 -0.31 -0.63
C ASN A 19 -12.82 -0.92 0.56
N GLN A 20 -12.20 -0.98 1.74
CA GLN A 20 -12.81 -1.54 2.96
C GLN A 20 -12.12 -1.01 4.22
N LYS A 21 -12.73 -1.20 5.41
CA LYS A 21 -12.19 -0.71 6.70
C LYS A 21 -10.78 -1.21 7.03
N ASN A 22 -10.48 -2.45 6.66
CA ASN A 22 -9.17 -3.08 6.83
C ASN A 22 -8.52 -3.33 5.45
N PRO A 23 -8.00 -2.28 4.78
CA PRO A 23 -7.47 -2.42 3.43
C PRO A 23 -6.28 -3.38 3.38
N ARG A 24 -6.32 -4.29 2.41
CA ARG A 24 -5.21 -5.17 2.04
C ARG A 24 -5.24 -5.39 0.53
N CYS A 25 -4.35 -4.71 -0.17
CA CYS A 25 -4.22 -4.84 -1.63
C CYS A 25 -3.98 -6.31 -2.02
N ILE A 26 -4.66 -6.77 -3.07
CA ILE A 26 -4.50 -8.12 -3.59
C ILE A 26 -3.07 -8.44 -4.06
N ALA A 27 -2.30 -7.42 -4.44
CA ALA A 27 -0.89 -7.57 -4.83
C ALA A 27 0.10 -7.46 -3.66
N LEU A 28 -0.38 -7.28 -2.42
CA LEU A 28 0.48 -7.28 -1.23
C LEU A 28 0.74 -8.72 -0.78
N ALA A 29 1.94 -9.22 -1.06
CA ALA A 29 2.42 -10.49 -0.53
C ALA A 29 3.08 -10.30 0.84
N GLY A 30 3.14 -11.38 1.62
CA GLY A 30 3.83 -11.42 2.92
C GLY A 30 3.12 -10.70 4.07
N THR A 31 3.83 -10.57 5.19
CA THR A 31 3.34 -9.96 6.43
C THR A 31 4.06 -8.65 6.71
N PRO A 32 3.35 -7.53 6.94
CA PRO A 32 3.95 -6.27 7.35
C PRO A 32 4.83 -6.44 8.59
N GLY A 33 6.03 -5.84 8.57
CA GLY A 33 7.04 -6.03 9.61
C GLY A 33 7.86 -7.32 9.51
N LYS A 34 7.60 -8.18 8.52
CA LYS A 34 8.38 -9.39 8.24
C LYS A 34 8.95 -9.38 6.83
N ASN A 35 8.11 -9.63 5.83
CA ASN A 35 8.51 -9.87 4.44
C ASN A 35 7.47 -9.32 3.44
N ALA A 36 6.77 -8.25 3.81
CA ALA A 36 5.76 -7.66 2.94
C ALA A 36 6.39 -7.02 1.69
N CYS A 37 5.85 -7.35 0.52
CA CYS A 37 6.27 -6.75 -0.75
C CYS A 37 5.09 -6.65 -1.73
N CYS A 38 5.22 -5.77 -2.73
CA CYS A 38 4.25 -5.68 -3.83
C CYS A 38 4.67 -6.64 -4.94
N THR A 39 3.81 -7.60 -5.31
CA THR A 39 4.11 -8.57 -6.37
C THR A 39 4.10 -7.98 -7.77
N ILE A 40 3.61 -6.75 -7.93
CA ILE A 40 3.57 -6.00 -9.18
C ILE A 40 4.44 -4.74 -9.11
N TYR A 41 5.53 -4.76 -8.34
CA TYR A 41 6.33 -3.56 -8.02
C TYR A 41 6.66 -2.68 -9.24
N GLU A 42 7.09 -3.29 -10.34
CA GLU A 42 7.40 -2.61 -11.62
C GLU A 42 6.16 -2.04 -12.33
N ASN A 43 5.01 -2.68 -12.13
CA ASN A 43 3.72 -2.33 -12.72
C ASN A 43 2.79 -1.59 -11.74
N ARG A 44 3.36 -0.98 -10.68
CA ARG A 44 2.58 -0.17 -9.74
C ARG A 44 1.89 0.99 -10.46
N SER A 45 0.64 1.25 -10.09
CA SER A 45 -0.08 2.46 -10.50
C SER A 45 0.66 3.71 -10.02
N SER A 46 0.39 4.85 -10.67
CA SER A 46 0.97 6.14 -10.29
C SER A 46 0.77 6.45 -8.81
N THR A 47 -0.44 6.27 -8.28
CA THR A 47 -0.76 6.47 -6.87
C THR A 47 0.13 5.67 -5.91
N CYS A 48 0.49 4.43 -6.26
CA CYS A 48 1.40 3.62 -5.44
C CYS A 48 2.89 3.96 -5.65
N ARG A 49 3.23 4.59 -6.78
CA ARG A 49 4.60 4.98 -7.13
C ARG A 49 4.95 6.36 -6.56
N GLU A 50 3.98 7.25 -6.49
CA GLU A 50 4.09 8.60 -5.92
C GLU A 50 4.17 8.61 -4.39
N PHE A 51 3.90 7.47 -3.74
CA PHE A 51 4.06 7.35 -2.29
C PHE A 51 5.55 7.30 -1.93
N ALA A 52 6.06 8.41 -1.38
CA ALA A 52 7.44 8.52 -0.90
C ALA A 52 7.71 7.57 0.27
N MET A 53 8.85 6.89 0.26
CA MET A 53 9.24 6.04 1.39
C MET A 53 9.79 6.88 2.53
N SER A 54 9.51 6.52 3.79
CA SER A 54 10.17 7.20 4.91
C SER A 54 11.68 6.98 4.84
N GLY A 55 12.46 8.05 5.06
CA GLY A 55 13.91 8.08 4.90
C GLY A 55 14.37 8.45 3.48
N GLU A 56 13.46 8.51 2.50
CA GLU A 56 13.76 9.06 1.19
C GLU A 56 14.15 10.53 1.34
N ASN A 57 15.31 10.91 0.78
CA ASN A 57 15.92 12.23 0.95
C ASN A 57 16.17 12.66 2.41
N GLY A 58 16.24 11.70 3.34
CA GLY A 58 16.42 11.99 4.77
C GLY A 58 15.15 12.49 5.47
N GLU A 59 13.99 12.44 4.82
CA GLU A 59 12.72 12.92 5.37
C GLU A 59 11.88 11.78 5.96
N VAL A 60 11.26 12.02 7.11
CA VAL A 60 10.31 11.09 7.71
C VAL A 60 8.96 11.22 7.01
N ASN A 61 8.43 10.10 6.52
CA ASN A 61 7.05 10.05 6.04
C ASN A 61 6.13 9.49 7.15
N GLU A 62 5.37 10.37 7.81
CA GLU A 62 4.44 9.98 8.87
C GLU A 62 3.36 8.97 8.44
N ALA A 63 3.06 8.87 7.13
CA ALA A 63 2.17 7.82 6.64
C ALA A 63 2.75 6.41 6.85
N CYS A 64 4.08 6.25 6.79
CA CYS A 64 4.73 4.98 7.11
C CYS A 64 4.58 4.64 8.60
N ASN A 65 4.73 5.62 9.49
CA ASN A 65 4.54 5.43 10.93
C ASN A 65 3.10 5.06 11.27
N ARG A 66 2.10 5.73 10.66
CA ARG A 66 0.68 5.36 10.81
C ARG A 66 0.41 3.94 10.33
N ALA A 67 1.00 3.54 9.19
CA ALA A 67 0.87 2.19 8.68
C ALA A 67 1.46 1.16 9.65
N ARG A 68 2.65 1.44 10.22
CA ARG A 68 3.32 0.58 11.20
C ARG A 68 2.53 0.44 12.49
N ALA A 69 2.00 1.54 13.03
CA ALA A 69 1.17 1.55 14.23
C ALA A 69 -0.08 0.65 14.06
N LYS A 70 -0.71 0.65 12.88
CA LYS A 70 -1.85 -0.24 12.56
C LYS A 70 -1.50 -1.73 12.70
N TYR A 71 -0.24 -2.10 12.48
CA TYR A 71 0.27 -3.46 12.63
C TYR A 71 1.00 -3.70 13.96
N GLY A 72 0.93 -2.76 14.92
CA GLY A 72 1.60 -2.88 16.22
C GLY A 72 3.12 -2.77 16.15
N LEU A 73 3.67 -2.16 15.10
CA LEU A 73 5.11 -1.97 14.91
C LEU A 73 5.54 -0.59 15.43
N THR A 74 6.77 -0.49 15.94
CA THR A 74 7.40 0.79 16.34
C THR A 74 7.53 1.75 15.15
N PRO A 75 7.61 3.08 15.31
CA PRO A 75 7.92 4.00 14.21
C PRO A 75 9.27 3.70 13.51
N LEU A 76 9.46 4.23 12.29
CA LEU A 76 10.75 4.22 11.57
C LEU A 76 11.66 5.35 12.03
#